data_AF-A0A2D6E639-F1
#
_entry.id   AF-A0A2D6E639-F1
#
_cell.length_a   1.000
_cell.length_b   1.000
_cell.length_c   1.000
_cell.angle_alpha   90.00
_cell.angle_beta   90.00
_cell.angle_gamma   90.00
#
_symmetry.space_group_name_H-M   'P 1'
#
loop_
_entity.id
_entity.type
_entity.pdbx_description
1 polymer ?
#
loop_
_entity_poly.entity_id
_entity_poly.type
_entity_poly.pdbx_seq_one_letter_code
_entity_poly.pdbx_strand_id
1 'polypeptide(L)'
;MKKKNNIYTLSYFKKRLKDNGYTVWSMFNKYGDSDPRYWTILLNPSVDSVYVTCYLNKEELYGQPEFEMHDGGRNFQKNLTIQTSSMEIIIDFLMTKGIVPDTSIYCENT
;
A
#
# COMPACT_ATOMS: atom_id res chain seq x y z
N MET A 1 -1.14 -9.34 26.95
CA MET A 1 -1.84 -9.34 25.64
C MET A 1 -0.87 -8.82 24.57
N LYS A 2 -0.67 -9.53 23.45
CA LYS A 2 0.14 -9.01 22.33
C LYS A 2 -0.61 -7.82 21.69
N LYS A 3 0.06 -6.68 21.54
CA LYS A 3 -0.49 -5.51 20.84
C LYS A 3 -0.73 -5.89 19.38
N LYS A 4 -1.98 -5.80 18.91
CA LYS A 4 -2.32 -5.99 17.49
C LYS A 4 -1.75 -4.79 16.72
N ASN A 5 -0.91 -5.05 15.72
CA ASN A 5 -0.37 -3.98 14.87
C ASN A 5 -1.46 -3.51 13.91
N ASN A 6 -1.63 -2.19 13.79
CA ASN A 6 -2.61 -1.61 12.89
C ASN A 6 -2.09 -1.58 11.45
N ILE A 7 -2.94 -1.92 10.49
CA ILE A 7 -2.59 -2.01 9.07
C ILE A 7 -2.05 -0.69 8.50
N TYR A 8 -2.55 0.46 8.98
CA TYR A 8 -2.11 1.78 8.57
C TYR A 8 -0.70 2.14 9.06
N THR A 9 -0.08 1.34 9.92
CA THR A 9 1.32 1.55 10.32
C THR A 9 2.22 1.23 9.14
N LEU A 10 2.88 2.24 8.55
CA LEU A 10 3.72 2.07 7.35
C LEU A 10 4.71 0.90 7.44
N SER A 11 5.41 0.77 8.57
CA SER A 11 6.39 -0.31 8.76
C SER A 11 5.74 -1.69 8.76
N TYR A 12 4.56 -1.83 9.37
CA TYR A 12 3.79 -3.06 9.36
C TYR A 12 3.28 -3.38 7.95
N PHE A 13 2.70 -2.41 7.26
CA PHE A 13 2.18 -2.56 5.89
C PHE A 13 3.27 -3.03 4.93
N LYS A 14 4.42 -2.34 4.93
CA LYS A 14 5.58 -2.72 4.13
C LYS A 14 6.09 -4.12 4.46
N LYS A 15 6.16 -4.46 5.74
CA LYS A 15 6.61 -5.79 6.17
C LYS A 15 5.69 -6.86 5.58
N ARG A 16 4.37 -6.70 5.69
CA ARG A 16 3.41 -7.68 5.16
C ARG A 16 3.49 -7.83 3.64
N LEU A 17 3.68 -6.75 2.89
CA LEU A 17 3.90 -6.82 1.44
C LEU A 17 5.18 -7.59 1.09
N LYS A 18 6.29 -7.29 1.78
CA LYS A 18 7.57 -7.98 1.58
C LYS A 18 7.51 -9.46 1.99
N ASP A 19 6.80 -9.78 3.07
CA ASP A 19 6.54 -11.16 3.50
C ASP A 19 5.75 -11.94 2.42
N ASN A 20 4.99 -11.25 1.57
CA ASN A 20 4.29 -11.82 0.41
C ASN A 20 5.09 -11.70 -0.91
N GLY A 21 6.37 -11.33 -0.86
CA GLY A 21 7.27 -11.31 -2.03
C GLY A 21 7.25 -10.03 -2.87
N TYR A 22 6.49 -9.01 -2.49
CA TYR A 22 6.46 -7.75 -3.25
C TYR A 22 7.71 -6.89 -3.02
N THR A 23 8.12 -6.18 -4.07
CA THR A 23 9.13 -5.12 -3.95
C THR A 23 8.47 -3.81 -3.54
N VAL A 24 8.96 -3.16 -2.48
CA VAL A 24 8.32 -1.96 -1.92
C VAL A 24 9.33 -0.84 -1.68
N TRP A 25 9.10 0.30 -2.31
CA TRP A 25 9.84 1.54 -2.07
C TRP A 25 9.00 2.54 -1.28
N SER A 26 9.61 3.20 -0.30
CA SER A 26 8.94 4.29 0.42
C SER A 26 9.04 5.57 -0.39
N MET A 27 7.92 6.29 -0.52
CA MET A 27 7.89 7.60 -1.18
C MET A 27 7.79 8.69 -0.12
N PHE A 28 6.71 8.66 0.66
CA PHE A 28 6.46 9.63 1.74
C PHE A 28 5.91 8.91 2.97
N ASN A 29 6.42 9.26 4.15
CA ASN A 29 5.97 8.74 5.44
C ASN A 29 5.26 9.79 6.31
N LYS A 30 5.14 11.01 5.79
CA LYS A 30 4.50 12.15 6.43
C LYS A 30 4.06 13.13 5.34
N TYR A 31 2.88 13.71 5.54
CA TYR A 31 2.37 14.84 4.77
C TYR A 31 2.10 16.02 5.72
N GLY A 32 1.73 17.18 5.16
CA GLY A 32 1.33 18.36 5.94
C GLY A 32 0.07 18.09 6.76
N ASP A 33 -0.19 18.90 7.78
CA ASP A 33 -1.30 18.65 8.71
C ASP A 33 -2.69 18.79 8.06
N SER A 34 -2.80 19.59 6.99
CA SER A 34 -4.01 19.74 6.18
C SER A 34 -4.14 18.72 5.05
N ASP A 35 -3.13 17.87 4.85
CA ASP A 35 -3.15 16.85 3.82
C ASP A 35 -3.80 15.57 4.37
N PRO A 36 -4.82 15.00 3.70
CA PRO A 36 -5.50 13.82 4.20
C PRO A 36 -4.67 12.53 4.10
N ARG A 37 -3.55 12.55 3.35
CA ARG A 37 -2.68 11.40 3.16
C ARG A 37 -1.81 11.17 4.38
N TYR A 38 -1.69 9.91 4.76
CA TYR A 38 -0.89 9.48 5.90
C TYR A 38 0.51 9.03 5.46
N TRP A 39 0.60 8.20 4.42
CA TRP A 39 1.86 7.81 3.77
C TRP A 39 1.61 7.30 2.36
N THR A 40 2.67 7.23 1.56
CA THR A 40 2.66 6.67 0.21
C THR A 40 3.87 5.79 -0.03
N ILE A 41 3.65 4.65 -0.68
CA ILE A 41 4.69 3.73 -1.17
C ILE A 41 4.54 3.52 -2.67
N LEU A 42 5.60 3.01 -3.29
CA LEU A 42 5.58 2.48 -4.65
C LEU A 42 5.80 0.96 -4.57
N LEU A 43 4.85 0.21 -5.14
CA LEU A 43 4.85 -1.24 -5.21
C LEU A 43 5.35 -1.69 -6.59
N ASN A 44 6.18 -2.74 -6.61
CA ASN A 44 6.83 -3.30 -7.79
C ASN A 44 7.31 -2.21 -8.78
N PRO A 45 8.22 -1.31 -8.36
CA PRO A 45 8.74 -0.27 -9.25
C PRO A 45 9.28 -0.86 -10.55
N SER A 46 9.16 -0.13 -11.66
CA SER A 46 9.60 -0.55 -13.01
C SER A 46 8.89 -1.77 -13.62
N VAL A 47 8.03 -2.49 -12.87
CA VAL A 47 7.16 -3.55 -13.39
C VAL A 47 5.72 -3.04 -13.45
N ASP A 48 5.06 -3.01 -12.29
CA ASP A 48 3.67 -2.52 -12.17
C ASP A 48 3.62 -1.04 -11.81
N SER A 49 4.60 -0.57 -11.02
CA SER A 49 4.72 0.81 -10.55
C SER A 49 3.41 1.37 -9.95
N VAL A 50 2.85 0.65 -8.98
CA VAL A 50 1.60 1.04 -8.32
C VAL A 50 1.89 1.90 -7.11
N TYR A 51 1.41 3.14 -7.11
CA TYR A 51 1.37 3.93 -5.88
C TYR A 51 0.26 3.40 -4.97
N VAL A 52 0.62 3.16 -3.71
CA VAL A 52 -0.35 2.87 -2.65
C VAL A 52 -0.29 3.99 -1.63
N THR A 53 -1.40 4.70 -1.51
CA THR A 53 -1.55 5.85 -0.60
C THR A 53 -2.51 5.47 0.51
N CYS A 54 -2.09 5.61 1.76
CA CYS A 54 -2.97 5.42 2.91
C CYS A 54 -3.53 6.77 3.34
N TYR A 55 -4.84 6.81 3.57
CA TYR A 55 -5.57 7.90 4.18
C TYR A 55 -6.00 7.47 5.58
N LEU A 56 -5.84 8.36 6.56
CA LEU A 56 -6.26 8.13 7.93
C LEU A 56 -6.95 9.39 8.44
N ASN A 57 -8.25 9.32 8.68
CA ASN A 57 -8.95 10.39 9.35
C ASN A 57 -8.53 10.41 10.82
N LYS A 58 -7.65 11.35 11.18
CA LYS A 58 -7.13 11.49 12.55
C LYS A 58 -8.17 12.02 13.54
N GLU A 59 -9.26 12.61 13.05
CA GLU A 59 -10.32 13.19 13.88
C GLU A 59 -11.34 12.13 14.34
N GLU A 60 -11.46 11.02 13.60
CA GLU A 60 -12.31 9.90 13.98
C GLU A 60 -11.54 8.92 14.87
N LEU A 61 -11.97 8.81 16.14
CA LEU A 61 -11.44 7.86 17.15
C LEU A 61 -11.41 6.38 16.69
N TYR A 62 -12.10 6.05 15.60
CA TYR A 62 -12.21 4.69 15.03
C TYR A 62 -12.16 4.67 13.49
N GLY A 63 -11.67 5.73 12.85
CA GLY A 63 -11.62 5.82 11.39
C GLY A 63 -10.91 4.61 10.79
N GLN A 64 -11.61 3.83 9.98
CA GLN A 64 -10.98 2.73 9.24
C GLN A 64 -10.06 3.34 8.19
N PRO A 65 -8.80 2.86 8.08
CA PRO A 65 -7.89 3.39 7.09
C PRO A 65 -8.37 3.04 5.69
N GLU A 66 -8.10 3.94 4.78
CA GLU A 66 -8.44 3.83 3.37
C GLU A 66 -7.16 3.79 2.54
N PHE A 67 -7.13 2.91 1.55
CA PHE A 67 -5.97 2.68 0.71
C PHE A 67 -6.34 2.93 -0.75
N GLU A 68 -5.74 3.94 -1.35
CA GLU A 68 -5.85 4.21 -2.78
C GLU A 68 -4.73 3.48 -3.53
N MET A 69 -5.09 2.83 -4.64
CA MET A 69 -4.13 2.23 -5.57
C MET A 69 -4.17 2.98 -6.89
N HIS A 70 -3.02 3.46 -7.34
CA HIS A 70 -2.93 4.26 -8.56
C HIS A 70 -1.70 3.90 -9.39
N ASP A 71 -1.92 3.48 -10.64
CA ASP A 71 -0.90 3.06 -11.60
C ASP A 71 -0.93 3.89 -12.90
N GLY A 72 -1.49 5.10 -12.84
CA GLY A 72 -1.71 5.93 -14.03
C GLY A 72 -3.00 5.61 -14.79
N GLY A 73 -3.85 4.72 -14.26
CA GLY A 73 -5.15 4.39 -14.85
C GLY A 73 -5.14 3.15 -15.74
N ARG A 74 -4.15 2.26 -15.57
CA ARG A 74 -3.98 1.06 -16.39
C ARG A 74 -4.82 -0.09 -15.86
N ASN A 75 -4.65 -0.46 -14.59
CA ASN A 75 -5.36 -1.55 -13.93
C ASN A 75 -6.38 -1.04 -12.88
N PHE A 76 -6.16 0.16 -12.36
CA PHE A 76 -7.02 0.79 -11.36
C PHE A 76 -7.81 1.95 -11.98
N GLN A 77 -9.10 2.02 -11.67
CA GLN A 77 -9.89 3.21 -11.96
C GLN A 77 -9.38 4.37 -11.10
N LYS A 78 -9.46 5.59 -11.63
CA LYS A 78 -9.09 6.79 -10.86
C LYS A 78 -9.92 6.86 -9.58
N ASN A 79 -9.27 7.25 -8.48
CA ASN A 79 -9.87 7.40 -7.15
C ASN A 79 -10.45 6.08 -6.58
N LEU A 80 -9.97 4.92 -7.04
CA LEU A 80 -10.35 3.65 -6.46
C LEU A 80 -9.65 3.46 -5.12
N THR A 81 -10.46 3.32 -4.07
CA THR A 81 -9.98 3.15 -2.71
C THR A 81 -10.58 1.92 -2.04
N ILE A 82 -9.85 1.38 -1.06
CA ILE A 82 -10.28 0.24 -0.24
C ILE A 82 -10.20 0.62 1.22
N GLN A 83 -11.35 0.59 1.88
CA GLN A 83 -11.43 0.76 3.32
C GLN A 83 -11.37 -0.62 3.99
N THR A 84 -10.31 -0.88 4.76
CA THR A 84 -10.11 -2.19 5.40
C THR A 84 -9.12 -2.13 6.55
N SER A 85 -9.32 -2.97 7.57
CA SER A 85 -8.33 -3.25 8.62
C SER A 85 -7.58 -4.59 8.41
N SER A 86 -7.85 -5.29 7.31
CA SER A 86 -7.28 -6.59 6.97
C SER A 86 -6.27 -6.47 5.82
N MET A 87 -5.05 -6.94 6.06
CA MET A 87 -4.01 -6.98 5.04
C MET A 87 -4.35 -7.96 3.91
N GLU A 88 -5.02 -9.06 4.23
CA GLU A 88 -5.37 -10.09 3.23
C GLU A 88 -6.26 -9.49 2.13
N ILE A 89 -7.21 -8.62 2.48
CA ILE A 89 -8.05 -7.92 1.50
C ILE A 89 -7.22 -7.08 0.53
N ILE A 90 -6.15 -6.44 1.01
CA ILE A 90 -5.24 -5.67 0.15
C ILE A 90 -4.47 -6.61 -0.80
N ILE A 91 -3.94 -7.72 -0.29
CA ILE A 91 -3.18 -8.70 -1.09
C ILE A 91 -4.08 -9.35 -2.14
N ASP A 92 -5.26 -9.83 -1.75
CA ASP A 92 -6.24 -10.45 -2.64
C ASP A 92 -6.68 -9.47 -3.74
N PHE A 93 -6.86 -8.19 -3.39
CA PHE A 93 -7.20 -7.16 -4.36
C PHE A 93 -6.07 -6.92 -5.37
N LEU A 94 -4.82 -6.81 -4.92
CA LEU A 94 -3.67 -6.67 -5.81
C LEU A 94 -3.57 -7.84 -6.79
N MET A 95 -3.69 -9.07 -6.28
CA MET A 95 -3.70 -10.28 -7.11
C MET A 95 -4.85 -10.31 -8.10
N THR A 96 -6.06 -9.93 -7.69
CA THR A 96 -7.25 -9.85 -8.56
C THR A 96 -7.06 -8.82 -9.67
N LYS A 97 -6.23 -7.80 -9.45
CA LYS A 97 -5.85 -6.78 -10.43
C LYS A 97 -4.62 -7.16 -11.25
N GLY A 98 -4.10 -8.38 -11.10
CA GLY A 98 -2.93 -8.87 -11.84
C GLY A 98 -1.59 -8.35 -11.31
N ILE A 99 -1.59 -7.65 -10.17
CA ILE A 99 -0.37 -7.17 -9.53
C ILE A 99 0.16 -8.30 -8.65
N VAL A 100 1.18 -9.00 -9.14
CA VAL A 100 1.76 -10.18 -8.50
C VAL A 100 3.18 -9.90 -8.00
N PRO A 101 3.68 -10.65 -7.00
CA PRO A 101 5.07 -10.56 -6.60
C PRO A 101 6.01 -10.85 -7.78
N ASP A 102 6.80 -9.86 -8.19
CA ASP A 102 7.82 -10.03 -9.22
C ASP A 102 9.10 -9.27 -8.82
N THR A 103 10.19 -10.02 -8.72
CA THR A 103 11.53 -9.49 -8.44
C THR A 103 12.51 -9.70 -9.58
N SER A 104 12.07 -10.26 -10.72
CA SER A 104 12.91 -10.66 -11.85
C SER A 104 13.87 -9.55 -12.29
N ILE A 105 13.34 -8.34 -12.48
CA ILE A 105 14.11 -7.16 -12.89
C ILE A 105 15.16 -6.69 -11.87
N TYR A 106 15.08 -7.13 -10.62
CA TYR A 106 16.03 -6.77 -9.55
C TYR A 106 17.10 -7.84 -9.32
N CYS A 107 16.89 -9.06 -9.84
CA CYS A 107 17.83 -10.16 -9.72
C CYS A 107 18.93 -10.12 -10.80
N GLU A 108 18.71 -9.43 -11.92
CA GLU A 108 19.61 -9.42 -13.09
C GLU A 108 20.91 -8.60 -12.91
N ASN A 109 21.15 -7.98 -11.75
CA ASN A 109 22.33 -7.13 -11.51
C ASN A 109 23.25 -7.64 -10.38
N THR A 110 23.31 -8.95 -10.15
CA THR A 110 24.26 -9.58 -9.20
C THR A 110 25.13 -10.61 -9.91
#